data_AF-A0A2U8GLJ0-F1
#
_entry.id   AF-A0A2U8GLJ0-F1
#
_cell.length_a   1.000
_cell.length_b   1.000
_cell.length_c   1.000
_cell.angle_alpha   90.00
_cell.angle_beta   90.00
_cell.angle_gamma   90.00
#
_symmetry.space_group_name_H-M   'P 1'
#
loop_
_entity.id
_entity.type
_entity.pdbx_description
1 polymer ?
#
loop_
_entity_poly.entity_id
_entity_poly.type
_entity_poly.pdbx_seq_one_letter_code
_entity_poly.pdbx_strand_id
1 'polypeptide(L)'
;MIKHESGSNVLSLLEAAHEMSAGSLAEHDAEVLLAAAIQHGDLHANIKRWATEQWEGRQLPGNINRLETYIQRDDFDAWRKKLDQA
;
A
#
# COMPACT_ATOMS: atom_id res chain seq x y z
N MET A 1 -9.70 -15.93 -14.92
CA MET A 1 -8.69 -15.09 -15.61
C MET A 1 -9.07 -13.65 -15.34
N ILE A 2 -8.60 -13.08 -14.22
CA ILE A 2 -8.84 -11.66 -13.94
C ILE A 2 -7.88 -10.89 -14.85
N LYS A 3 -8.42 -10.11 -15.78
CA LYS A 3 -7.64 -9.22 -16.63
C LYS A 3 -7.07 -8.13 -15.73
N HIS A 4 -5.76 -8.12 -15.49
CA HIS A 4 -5.08 -6.94 -14.97
C HIS A 4 -5.00 -5.96 -16.15
N GLU A 5 -6.07 -5.19 -16.36
CA GLU A 5 -6.03 -4.01 -17.21
C GLU A 5 -5.02 -3.05 -16.57
N SER A 6 -3.78 -3.14 -17.04
CA SER A 6 -2.64 -2.32 -16.63
C SER A 6 -2.79 -0.89 -17.18
N GLY A 7 -3.97 -0.28 -16.96
CA GLY A 7 -4.39 0.99 -17.53
C GLY A 7 -4.29 2.17 -16.57
N SER A 8 -4.10 1.92 -15.27
CA SER A 8 -3.94 2.95 -14.26
C SER A 8 -2.54 2.84 -13.68
N ASN A 9 -1.70 3.87 -13.83
CA ASN A 9 -0.36 3.93 -13.23
C ASN A 9 -0.41 4.11 -11.69
N VAL A 10 -1.51 3.67 -11.08
CA VAL A 10 -1.90 3.93 -9.71
C VAL A 10 -2.46 2.63 -9.14
N LEU A 11 -1.95 2.23 -7.99
CA LEU A 11 -2.34 1.05 -7.23
C LEU A 11 -2.95 1.51 -5.91
N SER A 12 -4.03 0.88 -5.46
CA SER A 12 -4.45 1.06 -4.06
C SER A 12 -3.41 0.42 -3.11
N LEU A 13 -3.38 0.86 -1.86
CA LEU A 13 -2.50 0.26 -0.84
C LEU A 13 -2.76 -1.25 -0.70
N LEU A 14 -4.02 -1.67 -0.80
CA LEU A 14 -4.38 -3.09 -0.82
C LEU A 14 -3.79 -3.82 -2.04
N GLU A 15 -3.88 -3.26 -3.25
CA GLU A 15 -3.29 -3.87 -4.45
C GLU A 15 -1.76 -3.95 -4.35
N ALA A 16 -1.11 -2.89 -3.87
CA ALA A 16 0.34 -2.90 -3.63
C ALA A 16 0.72 -3.96 -2.58
N ALA A 17 -0.08 -4.12 -1.52
CA ALA A 17 0.13 -5.15 -0.51
C ALA A 17 -0.05 -6.56 -1.08
N HIS A 18 -1.05 -6.78 -1.94
CA HIS A 18 -1.24 -8.05 -2.65
C HIS A 18 -0.02 -8.41 -3.53
N GLU A 19 0.53 -7.43 -4.28
CA GLU A 19 1.72 -7.63 -5.12
C GLU A 19 2.96 -8.02 -4.29
N MET A 20 3.07 -7.52 -3.06
CA MET A 20 4.13 -7.92 -2.12
C MET A 20 3.85 -9.27 -1.48
N SER A 21 2.57 -9.56 -1.17
CA SER A 21 2.18 -10.80 -0.50
C SER A 21 2.43 -12.04 -1.37
N ALA A 22 2.41 -11.88 -2.69
CA ALA A 22 2.70 -12.95 -3.65
C ALA A 22 4.12 -13.55 -3.52
N GLY A 23 5.06 -12.89 -2.82
CA GLY A 23 6.43 -13.38 -2.63
C GLY A 23 6.64 -14.31 -1.44
N SER A 24 6.26 -13.87 -0.23
CA SER A 24 6.42 -14.60 1.06
C SER A 24 5.85 -13.84 2.27
N LEU A 25 5.30 -12.64 2.08
CA LEU A 25 4.81 -11.79 3.17
C LEU A 25 3.30 -11.97 3.33
N ALA A 26 2.79 -11.95 4.57
CA ALA A 26 1.34 -11.89 4.75
C ALA A 26 0.83 -10.54 4.21
N GLU A 27 -0.34 -10.55 3.57
CA GLU A 27 -0.98 -9.34 3.03
C GLU A 27 -1.01 -8.21 4.05
N HIS A 28 -1.36 -8.52 5.30
CA HIS A 28 -1.41 -7.54 6.36
C HIS A 28 -0.04 -6.94 6.73
N ASP A 29 1.01 -7.75 6.79
CA ASP A 29 2.36 -7.26 7.02
C ASP A 29 2.83 -6.35 5.88
N ALA A 30 2.45 -6.65 4.64
CA ALA A 30 2.71 -5.78 3.50
C ALA A 30 1.96 -4.43 3.62
N GLU A 31 0.69 -4.46 4.05
CA GLU A 31 -0.08 -3.24 4.28
C GLU A 31 0.55 -2.38 5.39
N VAL A 32 1.00 -2.99 6.48
CA VAL A 32 1.65 -2.29 7.60
C VAL A 32 2.97 -1.67 7.15
N LEU A 33 3.79 -2.39 6.37
CA LEU A 33 5.03 -1.86 5.79
C LEU A 33 4.78 -0.68 4.85
N LEU A 34 3.80 -0.79 3.95
CA LEU A 34 3.42 0.29 3.05
C LEU A 34 2.92 1.50 3.83
N ALA A 35 2.02 1.30 4.80
CA ALA A 35 1.50 2.35 5.65
C ALA A 35 2.60 3.03 6.47
N ALA A 36 3.58 2.27 6.96
CA ALA A 36 4.74 2.82 7.66
C ALA A 36 5.64 3.65 6.73
N ALA A 37 5.98 3.14 5.53
CA ALA A 37 6.78 3.89 4.55
C ALA A 37 6.10 5.20 4.13
N ILE A 38 4.78 5.17 3.97
CA ILE A 38 3.96 6.34 3.66
C ILE A 38 3.98 7.35 4.80
N GLN A 39 3.89 6.91 6.06
CA GLN A 39 4.00 7.81 7.21
C GLN A 39 5.36 8.44 7.37
N HIS A 40 6.42 7.67 7.12
CA HIS A 40 7.79 8.16 7.18
C HIS A 40 8.11 9.13 6.02
N GLY A 41 7.30 9.12 4.96
CA GLY A 41 7.52 9.92 3.74
C GLY A 41 8.49 9.25 2.76
N ASP A 42 8.84 7.98 2.98
CA ASP A 42 9.68 7.18 2.09
C ASP A 42 8.94 6.74 0.82
N LEU A 43 7.62 6.58 0.92
CA LEU A 43 6.74 6.21 -0.19
C LEU A 43 5.70 7.30 -0.42
N HIS A 44 5.71 7.89 -1.61
CA HIS A 44 4.72 8.90 -1.97
C HIS A 44 3.37 8.23 -2.29
N ALA A 45 2.33 8.63 -1.56
CA ALA A 45 0.98 8.14 -1.74
C ALA A 45 -0.05 9.23 -1.45
N ASN A 46 -1.19 9.14 -2.12
CA ASN A 46 -2.36 9.93 -1.79
C ASN A 46 -3.07 9.30 -0.58
N ILE A 47 -2.65 9.71 0.62
CA ILE A 47 -3.10 9.13 1.89
C ILE A 47 -4.53 9.58 2.17
N LYS A 48 -5.44 8.61 2.27
CA LYS A 48 -6.75 8.81 2.88
C LYS A 48 -6.76 8.18 4.25
N ARG A 49 -7.30 8.89 5.24
CA ARG A 49 -7.41 8.40 6.62
C ARG A 49 -8.86 8.26 6.98
N TRP A 50 -9.19 7.18 7.68
CA TRP A 50 -10.51 7.05 8.28
C TRP A 50 -10.67 8.05 9.42
N ALA A 51 -11.84 8.68 9.46
CA ALA A 51 -12.32 9.28 10.69
C ALA A 51 -12.44 8.14 11.71
N THR A 52 -12.01 8.37 12.95
CA THR A 52 -11.91 7.36 14.02
C THR A 52 -13.20 6.57 14.29
N GLU A 53 -14.35 7.00 13.75
CA GLU A 53 -15.66 6.36 13.86
C GLU A 53 -16.02 5.43 12.67
N GLN A 54 -15.30 5.50 11.56
CA GLN A 54 -15.53 4.67 10.35
C GLN A 54 -14.51 3.53 10.22
N TRP A 55 -13.96 3.08 11.35
CA TRP A 55 -12.93 2.05 11.40
C TRP A 55 -13.52 0.64 11.22
N GLU A 56 -13.39 0.05 10.03
CA GLU A 56 -13.72 -1.36 9.76
C GLU A 56 -12.47 -2.25 9.59
N GLY A 57 -12.26 -3.20 10.49
CA GLY A 57 -11.26 -4.27 10.33
C GLY A 57 -9.89 -4.02 10.98
N ARG A 58 -8.82 -4.51 10.34
CA ARG A 58 -7.45 -4.51 10.90
C ARG A 58 -6.84 -3.09 10.89
N GLN A 59 -6.34 -2.65 12.04
CA GLN A 59 -5.75 -1.33 12.20
C GLN A 59 -4.44 -1.23 11.43
N LEU A 60 -4.39 -0.27 10.50
CA LEU A 60 -3.14 0.18 9.90
C LEU A 60 -2.58 1.36 10.70
N PRO A 61 -1.25 1.49 10.76
CA PRO A 61 -0.64 2.62 11.44
C PRO A 61 -1.17 3.92 10.81
N GLY A 62 -1.57 4.88 11.65
CA GLY A 62 -1.99 6.22 11.22
C GLY A 62 -3.40 6.29 10.61
N ASN A 63 -4.20 5.25 10.83
CA ASN A 63 -5.61 5.16 10.43
C ASN A 63 -5.77 5.28 8.91
N ILE A 64 -4.79 4.80 8.17
CA ILE A 64 -4.76 4.89 6.71
C ILE A 64 -5.83 3.95 6.14
N ASN A 65 -6.67 4.48 5.26
CA ASN A 65 -7.64 3.70 4.50
C ASN A 65 -6.91 2.98 3.37
N ARG A 66 -6.76 1.67 3.48
CA ARG A 66 -6.13 0.83 2.46
C ARG A 66 -6.84 0.81 1.09
N LEU A 67 -8.14 1.07 1.07
CA LEU A 67 -8.97 1.06 -0.14
C LEU A 67 -8.99 2.42 -0.84
N GLU A 68 -8.92 3.51 -0.09
CA GLU A 68 -8.91 4.88 -0.63
C GLU A 68 -7.52 5.52 -0.64
N THR A 69 -6.49 4.82 -0.19
CA THR A 69 -5.11 5.28 -0.33
C THR A 69 -4.53 4.73 -1.61
N TYR A 70 -4.04 5.65 -2.45
CA TYR A 70 -3.55 5.35 -3.78
C TYR A 70 -2.06 5.69 -3.89
N ILE A 71 -1.29 4.79 -4.49
CA ILE A 71 0.15 4.84 -4.63
C ILE A 71 0.45 4.81 -6.13
N GLN A 72 1.35 5.66 -6.63
CA GLN A 72 1.77 5.55 -8.03
C GLN A 72 2.62 4.28 -8.20
N ARG A 73 2.52 3.62 -9.34
CA ARG A 73 3.30 2.41 -9.59
C ARG A 73 4.79 2.71 -9.68
N ASP A 74 5.17 3.85 -10.24
CA ASP A 74 6.55 4.35 -10.26
C ASP A 74 7.11 4.53 -8.83
N ASP A 75 6.36 5.16 -7.93
CA ASP A 75 6.76 5.34 -6.53
C ASP A 75 6.86 3.99 -5.80
N PHE A 76 5.91 3.08 -6.05
CA PHE A 76 5.93 1.73 -5.47
C PHE A 76 7.14 0.92 -5.95
N ASP A 77 7.47 0.94 -7.24
CA ASP A 77 8.64 0.23 -7.79
C ASP A 77 9.95 0.81 -7.25
N ALA A 78 10.05 2.14 -7.18
CA ALA A 78 11.21 2.83 -6.62
C ALA A 78 11.42 2.49 -5.15
N TRP A 79 10.35 2.49 -4.34
CA TRP A 79 10.39 2.09 -2.94
C TRP A 79 10.71 0.60 -2.78
N ARG A 80 10.10 -0.28 -3.58
CA ARG A 80 10.33 -1.72 -3.54
C ARG A 80 11.78 -2.06 -3.88
N LYS A 81 12.39 -1.37 -4.85
CA LYS A 81 13.83 -1.49 -5.14
C LYS A 81 14.69 -1.10 -3.94
N LYS A 82 14.34 -0.03 -3.22
CA LYS A 82 15.06 0.35 -1.99
C LYS A 82 14.94 -0.72 -0.91
N LEU A 83 13.75 -1.32 -0.77
CA LEU A 83 13.49 -2.37 0.22
C LEU A 83 14.28 -3.66 -0.06
N ASP A 84 14.45 -4.04 -1.33
CA ASP A 84 15.27 -5.20 -1.74
C ASP A 84 16.78 -5.00 -1.48
N GLN A 85 17.25 -3.75 -1.47
CA GLN A 85 18.65 -3.41 -1.21
C GLN A 85 19.00 -3.13 0.26
N ALA A 86 18.00 -3.14 1.16
CA ALA A 86 18.15 -2.87 2.58
C ALA A 86 18.24 -4.17 3.41
#